data_AF-A0A6H5IGH2-F1
#
_entry.id   AF-A0A6H5IGH2-F1
#
_cell.length_a   1.000
_cell.length_b   1.000
_cell.length_c   1.000
_cell.angle_alpha   90.00
_cell.angle_beta   90.00
_cell.angle_gamma   90.00
#
_symmetry.space_group_name_H-M   'P 1'
#
loop_
_entity.id
_entity.type
_entity.pdbx_description
1 polymer ?
#
loop_
_entity_poly.entity_id
_entity_poly.type
_entity_poly.pdbx_seq_one_letter_code
_entity_poly.pdbx_strand_id
1 'polypeptide(L)'
;MDAFGDNFVNEPEVDPAAEFLAREQDQLAGLEVEIPSSTSVLQNAAENNHFQPPPVKEEPEKIKKWREEQKARLEQKDAEEEKKKEEWKIAAKKELDDWYKHHAETISKTKATNRNAEKQFVAEADEIEPGTEWERIAKLCDFNPKSSRTSKDVSRMRSIILQLKQNPPPPVKV
;
A
#
# COMPACT_ATOMS: atom_id res chain seq x y z
N MET A 1 -3.64 1.05 39.59
CA MET A 1 -4.69 1.02 38.55
C MET A 1 -3.91 0.81 37.26
N ASP A 2 -3.51 -0.44 37.01
CA ASP A 2 -2.64 -0.80 35.90
C ASP A 2 -3.38 -1.85 35.08
N ALA A 3 -4.08 -1.37 34.06
CA ALA A 3 -4.90 -2.20 33.18
C ALA A 3 -5.03 -1.59 31.78
N PHE A 4 -3.91 -1.16 31.16
CA PHE A 4 -3.89 -0.66 29.78
C PHE A 4 -2.58 -0.96 29.05
N GLY A 5 -1.96 -2.11 29.30
CA GLY A 5 -0.57 -2.33 28.88
C GLY A 5 -0.19 -3.69 28.32
N ASP A 6 -1.10 -4.60 27.94
CA ASP A 6 -0.63 -5.94 27.55
C ASP A 6 -1.52 -6.74 26.57
N ASN A 7 -2.05 -6.10 25.52
CA ASN A 7 -2.72 -6.84 24.44
C ASN A 7 -2.27 -6.44 23.03
N PHE A 8 -1.08 -5.85 22.88
CA PHE A 8 -0.42 -5.85 21.57
C PHE A 8 0.37 -7.15 21.46
N VAL A 9 -0.38 -8.24 21.27
CA VAL A 9 0.16 -9.50 20.80
C VAL A 9 1.02 -9.16 19.58
N ASN A 10 2.29 -9.58 19.63
CA ASN A 10 3.15 -9.72 18.46
C ASN A 10 2.42 -10.61 17.43
N GLU A 11 1.50 -10.03 16.66
CA GLU A 11 1.22 -10.58 15.35
C GLU A 11 2.51 -10.40 14.54
N PRO A 12 3.00 -11.43 13.85
CA PRO A 12 3.99 -11.19 12.81
C PRO A 12 3.33 -10.18 11.86
N GLU A 13 3.96 -9.02 11.70
CA GLU A 13 3.54 -7.99 10.76
C GLU A 13 3.74 -8.58 9.35
N VAL A 14 2.78 -9.40 8.91
CA VAL A 14 2.81 -10.04 7.61
C VAL A 14 2.55 -8.94 6.62
N ASP A 15 3.63 -8.43 6.03
CA ASP A 15 3.60 -7.45 4.95
C ASP A 15 2.58 -7.93 3.90
N PRO A 16 1.49 -7.19 3.67
CA PRO A 16 0.49 -7.56 2.66
C PRO A 16 1.11 -7.75 1.27
N ALA A 17 2.23 -7.07 0.97
CA ALA A 17 2.99 -7.26 -0.25
C ALA A 17 3.77 -8.58 -0.26
N ALA A 18 4.19 -9.10 0.90
CA ALA A 18 4.86 -10.40 1.00
C ALA A 18 3.89 -11.55 0.69
N GLU A 19 2.63 -11.46 1.14
CA GLU A 19 1.61 -12.47 0.81
C GLU A 19 1.27 -12.45 -0.70
N PHE A 20 1.20 -11.26 -1.30
CA PHE A 20 1.00 -11.11 -2.75
C PHE A 20 2.18 -11.65 -3.57
N LEU A 21 3.42 -11.35 -3.17
CA LEU A 21 4.63 -11.84 -3.83
C LEU A 21 4.76 -13.36 -3.72
N ALA A 22 4.43 -13.95 -2.56
CA ALA A 22 4.43 -15.40 -2.39
C ALA A 22 3.40 -16.08 -3.31
N ARG A 23 2.20 -15.51 -3.41
CA ARG A 23 1.14 -16.01 -4.29
C ARG A 23 1.48 -15.91 -5.78
N GLU A 24 2.21 -14.87 -6.20
CA GLU A 24 2.67 -14.72 -7.59
C GLU A 24 3.87 -15.62 -7.91
N GLN A 25 4.78 -15.85 -6.95
CA GLN A 25 5.87 -16.80 -7.12
C GLN A 25 5.38 -18.23 -7.33
N ASP A 26 4.36 -18.67 -6.58
CA ASP A 26 3.74 -19.98 -6.79
C ASP A 26 3.07 -20.11 -8.17
N GLN A 27 2.51 -19.03 -8.71
CA GLN A 27 1.96 -19.01 -10.07
C GLN A 27 3.05 -19.07 -11.16
N LEU A 28 4.22 -18.46 -10.92
CA LEU A 28 5.36 -18.49 -11.85
C LEU A 28 6.13 -19.81 -11.81
N ALA A 29 6.20 -20.47 -10.65
CA ALA A 29 6.83 -21.79 -10.50
C ALA A 29 6.13 -22.89 -11.32
N GLY A 30 4.86 -22.71 -11.65
CA GLY A 30 4.09 -23.60 -12.54
C GLY A 30 4.33 -23.41 -14.04
N LEU A 31 5.10 -22.39 -14.45
CA LEU A 31 5.37 -22.08 -15.87
C LEU A 31 6.75 -22.55 -16.37
N GLU A 32 7.50 -23.32 -15.57
CA GLU A 32 8.69 -24.05 -16.03
C GLU A 32 8.26 -25.33 -16.80
N VAL A 33 7.43 -25.16 -17.82
CA VAL A 33 7.15 -26.22 -18.79
C VAL A 33 8.32 -26.24 -19.76
N GLU A 34 9.16 -27.25 -19.56
CA GLU A 34 10.16 -27.78 -20.49
C GLU A 34 9.92 -27.34 -21.93
N ILE A 35 10.80 -26.50 -22.47
CA ILE A 35 10.98 -26.47 -23.92
C ILE A 35 11.52 -27.85 -24.27
N PRO A 36 10.79 -28.73 -24.97
CA PRO A 36 11.35 -30.02 -25.34
C PRO A 36 12.57 -29.73 -26.23
N SER A 37 13.76 -30.02 -25.70
CA SER A 37 14.97 -30.10 -26.50
C SER A 37 14.68 -31.15 -27.59
N SER A 38 14.57 -30.71 -28.84
CA SER A 38 14.34 -31.55 -30.01
C SER A 38 15.56 -32.44 -30.29
N THR A 39 15.86 -33.36 -29.39
CA THR A 39 16.92 -34.37 -29.50
C THR A 39 16.38 -35.80 -29.39
N SER A 40 15.07 -35.99 -29.24
CA SER A 40 14.45 -37.31 -29.05
C SER A 40 14.10 -38.10 -30.33
N VAL A 41 14.72 -37.80 -31.49
CA VAL A 41 14.47 -38.58 -32.73
C VAL A 41 15.61 -39.51 -33.15
N LEU A 42 16.63 -39.75 -32.30
CA LEU A 42 17.77 -40.61 -32.66
C LEU A 42 18.02 -41.73 -31.64
N GLN A 43 17.00 -42.54 -31.38
CA GLN A 43 17.20 -43.79 -30.64
C GLN A 43 16.43 -44.93 -31.32
N ASN A 44 16.91 -45.37 -32.49
CA ASN A 44 16.71 -46.73 -33.04
C ASN A 44 17.42 -46.86 -34.40
N ALA A 45 18.73 -47.09 -34.40
CA ALA A 45 19.48 -47.64 -35.54
C ALA A 45 20.87 -48.10 -35.06
N ALA A 46 20.92 -49.21 -34.32
CA ALA A 46 22.18 -49.84 -33.92
C ALA A 46 22.38 -51.15 -34.69
N GLU A 47 22.53 -51.08 -36.02
CA GLU A 47 23.08 -52.19 -36.81
C GLU A 47 24.00 -51.67 -37.92
N ASN A 48 25.29 -51.96 -37.76
CA ASN A 48 26.37 -52.02 -38.75
C ASN A 48 26.43 -50.96 -39.87
N ASN A 49 27.27 -49.94 -39.68
CA ASN A 49 28.04 -49.35 -40.77
C ASN A 49 29.37 -48.78 -40.27
N HIS A 50 30.47 -49.17 -40.91
CA HIS A 50 31.80 -48.62 -40.69
C HIS A 50 31.80 -47.14 -41.13
N PHE A 51 31.71 -46.22 -40.16
CA PHE A 51 31.81 -44.79 -40.40
C PHE A 51 33.29 -44.39 -40.43
N GLN A 52 33.83 -44.16 -41.63
CA GLN A 52 35.07 -43.39 -41.73
C GLN A 52 34.77 -41.92 -41.41
N PRO A 53 35.58 -41.25 -40.56
CA PRO A 53 35.40 -39.84 -40.30
C PRO A 53 35.60 -39.07 -41.62
N PRO A 54 34.63 -38.25 -42.07
CA PRO A 54 34.81 -37.44 -43.26
C PRO A 54 35.99 -36.47 -43.04
N PRO A 55 36.78 -36.15 -44.08
CA PRO A 55 37.85 -35.18 -43.98
C PRO A 55 37.28 -33.85 -43.48
N VAL A 56 37.95 -33.25 -42.49
CA VAL A 56 37.56 -31.97 -41.87
C VAL A 56 37.56 -30.90 -42.95
N LYS A 57 36.39 -30.63 -43.54
CA LYS A 57 36.20 -29.50 -44.44
C LYS A 57 36.09 -28.28 -43.54
N GLU A 58 37.08 -27.40 -43.61
CA GLU A 58 37.03 -26.10 -42.94
C GLU A 58 35.70 -25.42 -43.27
N GLU A 59 34.95 -25.04 -42.23
CA GLU A 59 33.64 -24.41 -42.42
C GLU A 59 33.79 -23.20 -43.33
N PRO A 60 32.94 -23.05 -44.37
CA PRO A 60 33.08 -21.94 -45.31
C PRO A 60 32.88 -20.61 -44.58
N GLU A 61 33.76 -19.65 -44.85
CA GLU A 61 33.82 -18.34 -44.19
C GLU A 61 32.47 -17.59 -44.11
N LYS A 62 31.57 -17.82 -45.06
CA LYS A 62 30.21 -17.27 -45.04
C LYS A 62 29.36 -17.81 -43.88
N ILE A 63 29.50 -19.10 -43.55
CA ILE A 63 28.79 -19.74 -42.44
C ILE A 63 29.38 -19.28 -41.10
N LYS A 64 30.70 -19.12 -41.01
CA LYS A 64 31.36 -18.55 -39.81
C LYS A 64 30.83 -17.15 -39.52
N LYS A 65 30.84 -16.25 -40.52
CA LYS A 65 30.30 -14.89 -40.39
C LYS A 65 28.82 -14.89 -40.00
N TRP A 66 28.01 -15.74 -40.61
CA TRP A 66 26.60 -15.85 -40.25
C TRP A 66 26.39 -16.33 -38.81
N ARG A 67 27.18 -17.29 -38.32
CA ARG A 67 27.09 -17.74 -36.92
C ARG A 67 27.52 -16.67 -35.93
N GLU A 68 28.58 -15.93 -36.25
CA GLU A 68 29.03 -14.79 -35.45
C GLU A 68 27.96 -13.69 -35.40
N GLU A 69 27.36 -13.34 -36.54
CA GLU A 69 26.27 -12.36 -36.63
C GLU A 69 25.01 -12.80 -35.86
N GLN A 70 24.61 -14.07 -35.97
CA GLN A 70 23.48 -14.60 -35.20
C GLN A 70 23.78 -14.61 -33.70
N LYS A 71 24.98 -15.08 -33.30
CA LYS A 71 25.40 -15.09 -31.90
C LYS A 71 25.39 -13.68 -31.32
N ALA A 72 25.95 -12.70 -32.03
CA ALA A 72 25.95 -11.30 -31.59
C ALA A 72 24.53 -10.73 -31.47
N ARG A 73 23.63 -11.08 -32.40
CA ARG A 73 22.23 -10.65 -32.33
C ARG A 73 21.49 -11.29 -31.15
N LEU A 74 21.74 -12.56 -30.84
CA LEU A 74 21.16 -13.21 -29.65
C LEU A 74 21.69 -12.53 -28.38
N GLU A 75 23.00 -12.34 -28.27
CA GLU A 75 23.62 -11.69 -27.11
C GLU A 75 23.09 -10.27 -26.89
N GLN A 76 22.85 -9.51 -27.97
CA GLN A 76 22.21 -8.21 -27.87
C GLN A 76 20.79 -8.29 -27.29
N LYS A 77 19.98 -9.26 -27.75
CA LYS A 77 18.62 -9.45 -27.23
C LYS A 77 18.62 -9.86 -25.76
N ASP A 78 19.49 -10.80 -25.38
CA ASP A 78 19.61 -11.26 -24.00
C ASP A 78 20.03 -10.09 -23.07
N ALA A 79 20.95 -9.23 -23.55
CA ALA A 79 21.36 -8.04 -22.82
C ALA A 79 20.24 -6.98 -22.70
N GLU A 80 19.42 -6.80 -23.74
CA GLU A 80 18.25 -5.91 -23.70
C GLU A 80 17.16 -6.43 -22.73
N GLU A 81 16.94 -7.75 -22.71
CA GLU A 81 15.99 -8.40 -21.79
C GLU A 81 16.44 -8.27 -20.32
N GLU A 82 17.72 -8.54 -20.02
CA GLU A 82 18.23 -8.40 -18.66
C GLU A 82 18.21 -6.94 -18.19
N LYS A 83 18.52 -5.96 -19.06
CA LYS A 83 18.35 -4.53 -18.71
C LYS A 83 16.91 -4.19 -18.37
N LYS A 84 15.96 -4.64 -19.18
CA LYS A 84 14.53 -4.37 -18.94
C LYS A 84 14.05 -5.00 -17.63
N LYS A 85 14.54 -6.21 -17.32
CA LYS A 85 14.27 -6.90 -16.06
C LYS A 85 14.86 -6.15 -14.86
N GLU A 86 16.07 -5.62 -14.96
CA GLU A 86 16.67 -4.77 -13.93
C GLU A 86 15.89 -3.48 -13.74
N GLU A 87 15.50 -2.80 -14.82
CA GLU A 87 14.67 -1.59 -14.79
C GLU A 87 13.34 -1.85 -14.07
N TRP A 88 12.67 -2.96 -14.36
CA TRP A 88 11.44 -3.35 -13.67
C TRP A 88 11.64 -3.66 -12.20
N LYS A 89 12.73 -4.34 -11.82
CA LYS A 89 13.06 -4.57 -10.41
C LYS A 89 13.32 -3.27 -9.66
N ILE A 90 14.06 -2.34 -10.27
CA ILE A 90 14.35 -1.03 -9.70
C ILE A 90 13.06 -0.21 -9.56
N ALA A 91 12.21 -0.22 -10.59
CA ALA A 91 10.93 0.48 -10.56
C ALA A 91 10.00 -0.07 -9.46
N ALA A 92 9.87 -1.40 -9.35
CA ALA A 92 9.06 -2.05 -8.33
C ALA A 92 9.58 -1.73 -6.91
N LYS A 93 10.90 -1.77 -6.71
CA LYS A 93 11.51 -1.39 -5.42
C LYS A 93 11.24 0.07 -5.08
N LYS A 94 11.39 0.98 -6.04
CA LYS A 94 11.13 2.40 -5.85
C LYS A 94 9.66 2.66 -5.51
N GLU A 95 8.73 2.00 -6.20
CA GLU A 95 7.30 2.13 -5.94
C GLU A 95 6.94 1.68 -4.53
N LEU A 96 7.53 0.58 -4.05
CA LEU A 96 7.37 0.11 -2.68
C LEU A 96 7.89 1.13 -1.66
N ASP A 97 9.10 1.65 -1.86
CA ASP A 97 9.69 2.67 -0.98
C ASP A 97 8.84 3.95 -0.95
N ASP A 98 8.30 4.37 -2.10
CA ASP A 98 7.45 5.56 -2.21
C ASP A 98 6.08 5.33 -1.56
N TRP A 99 5.52 4.11 -1.62
CA TRP A 99 4.32 3.74 -0.90
C TRP A 99 4.51 3.84 0.63
N TYR A 100 5.61 3.29 1.15
CA TYR A 100 5.92 3.36 2.58
C TYR A 100 6.09 4.80 3.07
N LYS A 101 6.74 5.66 2.28
CA LYS A 101 6.84 7.10 2.59
C LYS A 101 5.46 7.75 2.66
N HIS A 102 4.62 7.55 1.63
CA HIS A 102 3.28 8.13 1.60
C HIS A 102 2.41 7.62 2.76
N HIS A 103 2.51 6.34 3.11
CA HIS A 103 1.81 5.76 4.24
C HIS A 103 2.25 6.39 5.57
N ALA A 104 3.56 6.49 5.80
CA ALA A 104 4.12 7.13 6.98
C ALA A 104 3.70 8.62 7.10
N GLU A 105 3.73 9.36 5.98
CA GLU A 105 3.26 10.74 5.91
C GLU A 105 1.78 10.86 6.23
N THR A 106 0.95 9.97 5.67
CA THR A 106 -0.50 9.94 5.94
C THR A 106 -0.77 9.70 7.42
N ILE A 107 -0.10 8.72 8.03
CA ILE A 107 -0.21 8.44 9.47
C ILE A 107 0.24 9.66 10.28
N SER A 108 1.37 10.24 9.95
CA SER A 108 1.92 11.41 10.66
C SER A 108 0.97 12.60 10.59
N LYS A 109 0.41 12.88 9.40
CA LYS A 109 -0.58 13.94 9.17
C LYS A 109 -1.85 13.69 9.97
N THR A 110 -2.41 12.48 9.94
CA THR A 110 -3.60 12.13 10.72
C THR A 110 -3.34 12.28 12.22
N LYS A 111 -2.21 11.79 12.72
CA LYS A 111 -1.82 11.98 14.14
C LYS A 111 -1.69 13.46 14.49
N ALA A 112 -1.09 14.27 13.61
CA ALA A 112 -0.95 15.70 13.82
C ALA A 112 -2.31 16.42 13.83
N THR A 113 -3.20 16.11 12.90
CA THR A 113 -4.56 16.64 12.86
C THR A 113 -5.35 16.26 14.12
N ASN A 114 -5.29 15.01 14.56
CA ASN A 114 -5.97 14.58 15.78
C ASN A 114 -5.42 15.28 17.03
N ARG A 115 -4.10 15.41 17.15
CA ARG A 115 -3.49 16.18 18.26
C ARG A 115 -3.89 17.65 18.23
N ASN A 116 -3.97 18.26 17.05
CA ASN A 116 -4.37 19.66 16.94
C ASN A 116 -5.86 19.85 17.26
N ALA A 117 -6.71 18.95 16.77
CA ALA A 117 -8.14 18.94 17.09
C ALA A 117 -8.38 18.76 18.60
N GLU A 118 -7.65 17.85 19.25
CA GLU A 118 -7.72 17.67 20.70
C GLU A 118 -7.25 18.92 21.45
N LYS A 119 -6.13 19.53 21.04
CA LYS A 119 -5.66 20.78 21.63
C LYS A 119 -6.69 21.91 21.49
N GLN A 120 -7.33 22.03 20.34
CA GLN A 120 -8.39 23.01 20.11
C GLN A 120 -9.62 22.70 20.96
N PHE A 121 -10.04 21.44 21.05
CA PHE A 121 -11.15 21.01 21.88
C PHE A 121 -10.93 21.30 23.37
N VAL A 122 -9.73 21.01 23.87
CA VAL A 122 -9.34 21.33 25.26
C VAL A 122 -9.28 22.84 25.49
N ALA A 123 -8.68 23.61 24.57
CA ALA A 123 -8.63 25.06 24.70
C ALA A 123 -10.03 25.70 24.73
N GLU A 124 -10.94 25.28 23.86
CA GLU A 124 -12.33 25.74 23.87
C GLU A 124 -13.10 25.34 25.15
N ALA A 125 -12.70 24.25 25.81
CA ALA A 125 -13.28 23.81 27.07
C ALA A 125 -12.73 24.60 28.29
N ASP A 126 -11.42 24.86 28.31
CA ASP A 126 -10.72 25.56 29.41
C ASP A 126 -10.90 27.07 29.39
N GLU A 127 -11.24 27.67 28.24
CA GLU A 127 -11.56 29.10 28.11
C GLU A 127 -12.94 29.40 28.73
N ILE A 128 -12.97 29.38 30.07
CA ILE A 128 -14.12 29.72 30.90
C ILE A 128 -14.00 31.18 31.32
N GLU A 129 -14.33 32.07 30.39
CA GLU A 129 -14.53 33.49 30.73
C GLU A 129 -15.91 33.70 31.36
N PRO A 130 -15.99 34.36 32.54
CA PRO A 130 -17.26 34.69 33.18
C PRO A 130 -18.18 35.49 32.24
N GLY A 131 -19.39 34.98 31.96
CA GLY A 131 -20.36 35.59 31.05
C GLY A 131 -20.59 34.82 29.74
N THR A 132 -19.80 33.80 29.43
CA THR A 132 -19.91 32.95 28.22
C THR A 132 -20.70 31.66 28.44
N GLU A 133 -21.25 31.43 29.63
CA GLU A 133 -21.80 30.14 30.06
C GLU A 133 -23.00 29.71 29.22
N TRP A 134 -23.93 30.63 28.93
CA TRP A 134 -25.10 30.35 28.10
C TRP A 134 -24.75 30.12 26.64
N GLU A 135 -23.70 30.77 26.13
CA GLU A 135 -23.19 30.53 24.79
C GLU A 135 -22.56 29.13 24.68
N ARG A 136 -21.82 28.69 25.70
CA ARG A 136 -21.27 27.32 25.79
C ARG A 136 -22.36 26.27 25.88
N ILE A 137 -23.35 26.45 26.75
CA ILE A 137 -24.50 25.53 26.89
C ILE A 137 -25.25 25.41 25.55
N ALA A 138 -25.48 26.53 24.87
CA ALA A 138 -26.14 26.52 23.57
C ALA A 138 -25.29 25.83 22.48
N LYS A 139 -23.97 25.98 22.44
CA LYS A 139 -23.10 25.26 21.49
C LYS A 139 -23.21 23.74 21.63
N LEU A 140 -23.40 23.24 22.86
CA LEU A 140 -23.58 21.82 23.15
C LEU A 140 -25.02 21.31 22.89
N CYS A 141 -25.98 22.22 22.75
CA CYS A 141 -27.36 21.86 22.47
C CYS A 141 -27.60 21.71 20.97
N ASP A 142 -28.16 20.57 20.58
CA ASP A 142 -28.60 20.34 19.20
C ASP A 142 -29.94 21.05 18.93
N PHE A 143 -29.89 22.09 18.10
CA PHE A 143 -31.05 22.88 17.66
C PHE A 143 -31.64 22.41 16.34
N ASN A 144 -31.12 21.33 15.73
CA ASN A 144 -31.67 20.82 14.49
C ASN A 144 -33.06 20.20 14.75
N PRO A 145 -34.14 20.71 14.12
CA PRO A 145 -35.48 20.15 14.30
C PRO A 145 -35.59 18.70 13.81
N LYS A 146 -34.68 18.24 12.94
CA LYS A 146 -34.68 16.88 12.38
C LYS A 146 -33.87 15.87 13.20
N SER A 147 -33.09 16.31 14.19
CA SER A 147 -32.25 15.43 15.00
C SER A 147 -32.96 14.86 16.22
N SER A 148 -34.28 15.09 16.35
CA SER A 148 -35.07 14.60 17.49
C SER A 148 -35.13 13.08 17.53
N ARG A 149 -34.11 12.46 18.13
CA ARG A 149 -34.02 11.01 18.40
C ARG A 149 -34.58 10.63 19.77
N THR A 150 -35.18 11.59 20.49
CA THR A 150 -35.65 11.42 21.86
C THR A 150 -37.17 11.42 21.89
N SER A 151 -37.77 10.53 22.69
CA SER A 151 -39.23 10.45 22.87
C SER A 151 -39.80 11.62 23.69
N LYS A 152 -38.95 12.45 24.29
CA LYS A 152 -39.36 13.60 25.11
C LYS A 152 -39.30 14.88 24.28
N ASP A 153 -40.34 15.69 24.38
CA ASP A 153 -40.35 17.03 23.79
C ASP A 153 -39.42 17.95 24.59
N VAL A 154 -38.29 18.28 23.97
CA VAL A 154 -37.28 19.21 24.52
C VAL A 154 -37.38 20.61 23.92
N SER A 155 -38.44 20.91 23.14
CA SER A 155 -38.60 22.19 22.43
C SER A 155 -38.63 23.39 23.38
N ARG A 156 -39.33 23.26 24.51
CA ARG A 156 -39.38 24.31 25.54
C ARG A 156 -38.01 24.57 26.16
N MET A 157 -37.28 23.51 26.49
CA MET A 157 -35.93 23.60 27.05
C MET A 157 -34.97 24.28 26.07
N ARG A 158 -34.99 23.85 24.80
CA ARG A 158 -34.20 24.47 23.72
C ARG A 158 -34.51 25.96 23.57
N SER A 159 -35.80 26.33 23.58
CA SER A 159 -36.22 27.73 23.50
C SER A 159 -35.69 28.58 24.66
N ILE A 160 -35.76 28.07 25.90
CA ILE A 160 -35.23 28.74 27.09
C ILE A 160 -33.70 28.93 26.98
N ILE A 161 -32.96 27.90 26.55
CA ILE A 161 -31.50 27.98 26.37
C ILE A 161 -31.13 29.03 25.32
N LEU A 162 -31.89 29.10 24.21
CA LEU A 162 -31.65 30.09 23.17
C LEU A 162 -31.91 31.52 23.65
N GLN A 163 -32.96 31.72 24.47
CA GLN A 163 -33.27 33.02 25.07
C GLN A 163 -32.16 33.48 26.01
N LEU A 164 -31.64 32.57 26.84
CA LEU A 164 -30.55 32.87 27.78
C LEU A 164 -29.21 33.12 27.08
N LYS A 165 -28.99 32.53 25.89
CA LYS A 165 -27.87 32.91 25.01
C LYS A 165 -28.01 34.34 24.47
N GLN A 166 -29.20 34.73 24.04
CA GLN A 166 -29.44 36.05 23.43
C GLN A 166 -29.50 37.19 24.47
N ASN A 167 -30.02 36.89 25.65
CA ASN A 167 -30.17 37.84 26.75
C ASN A 167 -29.61 37.22 28.05
N PRO A 168 -28.28 37.15 28.20
CA PRO A 168 -27.68 36.58 29.39
C PRO A 168 -28.04 37.42 30.63
N PRO A 169 -28.38 36.78 31.77
CA PRO A 169 -28.63 37.49 33.01
C PRO A 169 -27.36 38.21 33.48
N PRO A 170 -27.50 39.34 34.20
CA PRO A 170 -26.34 40.09 34.69
C PRO A 170 -25.49 39.19 35.61
N PRO A 171 -24.15 39.35 35.59
CA PRO A 171 -23.26 38.55 36.42
C PRO A 171 -23.61 38.75 37.90
N VAL A 172 -23.81 37.66 38.61
CA VAL A 172 -24.11 37.68 40.05
C VAL A 172 -22.84 38.12 40.76
N LYS A 173 -22.88 39.30 41.41
CA LYS A 173 -21.80 39.76 42.29
C LYS A 173 -21.87 38.92 43.57
N VAL A 174 -20.96 37.97 43.73
CA VAL A 174 -20.72 37.23 44.98
C VAL A 174 -19.71 37.99 45.82
#